data_AF-A0ABC8AYM3-F1
#
_entry.id   AF-A0ABC8AYM3-F1
#
_cell.length_a   1.000
_cell.length_b   1.000
_cell.length_c   1.000
_cell.angle_alpha   90.00
_cell.angle_beta   90.00
_cell.angle_gamma   90.00
#
_symmetry.space_group_name_H-M   'P 1'
#
loop_
_entity.id
_entity.type
_entity.pdbx_description
1 polymer ?
#
loop_
_entity_poly.entity_id
_entity_poly.type
_entity_poly.pdbx_seq_one_letter_code
_entity_poly.pdbx_strand_id
1 'polypeptide(L)'
;MASSAFGWGADWSNRGHWASSDNMVIGDDHTRYLCWSTCLSLRVLDGMNPIRTWGGPDHGFRMLFGFETTSIDSPDYGKNFWAEWNKGKSFSQAWLDASWDISHTQAPSVVACGANSDEAGARLNNERVLSWDAVSTNWFSRRWYYAAR
;
A
#
# COMPACT_ATOMS: atom_id res chain seq x y z
N MET A 1 -1.64 18.69 -26.31
CA MET A 1 -1.01 17.46 -25.78
C MET A 1 -1.77 17.10 -24.52
N ALA A 2 -2.55 16.02 -24.56
CA ALA A 2 -3.40 15.62 -23.44
C ALA A 2 -2.54 14.96 -22.36
N SER A 3 -2.47 15.57 -21.17
CA SER A 3 -1.97 14.88 -19.97
C SER A 3 -3.08 13.95 -19.48
N SER A 4 -2.89 12.64 -19.59
CA SER A 4 -3.77 11.67 -18.95
C SER A 4 -3.51 11.69 -17.44
N ALA A 5 -4.34 12.44 -16.71
CA ALA A 5 -4.36 12.40 -15.25
C ALA A 5 -5.18 11.20 -14.77
N PHE A 6 -4.64 10.44 -13.81
CA PHE A 6 -5.33 9.35 -13.13
C PHE A 6 -6.32 9.93 -12.12
N GLY A 7 -7.63 9.80 -12.38
CA GLY A 7 -8.69 10.35 -11.54
C GLY A 7 -9.19 9.35 -10.50
N TRP A 8 -9.05 9.67 -9.22
CA TRP A 8 -9.72 8.98 -8.13
C TRP A 8 -11.14 9.56 -7.95
N GLY A 9 -12.14 8.91 -8.55
CA GLY A 9 -13.56 9.18 -8.27
C GLY A 9 -14.07 10.60 -8.61
N ALA A 10 -15.35 10.85 -8.28
CA ALA A 10 -15.98 12.15 -8.43
C ALA A 10 -15.51 13.12 -7.33
N ASP A 11 -15.43 14.41 -7.67
CA ASP A 11 -14.99 15.50 -6.80
C ASP A 11 -15.61 15.43 -5.40
N TRP A 12 -14.78 15.11 -4.40
CA TRP A 12 -15.17 15.14 -3.00
C TRP A 12 -14.96 16.55 -2.47
N SER A 13 -16.05 17.27 -2.22
CA SER A 13 -16.10 18.60 -1.61
C SER A 13 -15.47 19.76 -2.41
N ASN A 14 -15.58 19.76 -3.74
CA ASN A 14 -15.04 20.83 -4.60
C ASN A 14 -13.51 20.96 -4.54
N ARG A 15 -12.81 19.88 -4.15
CA ARG A 15 -11.35 19.79 -4.08
C ARG A 15 -10.74 19.29 -5.40
N GLY A 16 -11.58 19.01 -6.39
CA GLY A 16 -11.19 18.54 -7.70
C GLY A 16 -10.77 17.07 -7.69
N HIS A 17 -10.08 16.66 -8.75
CA HIS A 17 -9.57 15.31 -8.99
C HIS A 17 -8.14 15.11 -8.42
N TRP A 18 -7.67 16.03 -7.58
CA TRP A 18 -6.34 16.03 -6.98
C TRP A 18 -6.45 15.64 -5.50
N ALA A 19 -6.05 14.40 -5.18
CA ALA A 19 -5.87 13.97 -3.80
C ALA A 19 -4.39 14.10 -3.41
N SER A 20 -4.08 15.02 -2.50
CA SER A 20 -2.79 15.05 -1.81
C SER A 20 -2.91 14.33 -0.47
N SER A 21 -1.85 13.67 -0.02
CA SER A 21 -1.83 12.98 1.28
C SER A 21 -2.38 13.86 2.39
N ASP A 22 -1.95 15.12 2.48
CA ASP A 22 -2.33 16.06 3.54
C ASP A 22 -3.84 16.41 3.58
N ASN A 23 -4.59 16.04 2.54
CA ASN A 23 -6.04 16.24 2.44
C ASN A 23 -6.82 14.92 2.55
N MET A 24 -6.15 13.80 2.84
CA MET A 24 -6.77 12.48 3.02
C MET A 24 -6.93 12.14 4.50
N VAL A 25 -8.03 11.47 4.81
CA VAL A 25 -8.28 10.83 6.11
C VAL A 25 -8.57 9.36 5.80
N ILE A 26 -7.70 8.47 6.27
CA ILE A 26 -7.74 7.04 5.93
C ILE A 26 -7.70 6.23 7.21
N GLY A 27 -8.59 5.26 7.34
CA GLY A 27 -8.65 4.39 8.51
C GLY A 27 -9.29 5.01 9.75
N ASP A 28 -9.97 6.16 9.60
CA ASP A 28 -10.72 6.81 10.69
C ASP A 28 -11.97 6.01 11.11
N ASP A 29 -12.53 5.20 10.20
CA ASP A 29 -13.66 4.32 10.48
C ASP A 29 -13.31 2.84 10.24
N HIS A 30 -13.73 2.21 9.13
CA HIS A 30 -13.55 0.76 8.90
C HIS A 30 -12.41 0.37 7.95
N THR A 31 -11.74 1.33 7.31
CA THR A 31 -10.68 1.04 6.33
C THR A 31 -9.37 0.62 7.00
N ARG A 32 -9.08 -0.69 7.02
CA ARG A 32 -7.84 -1.23 7.63
C ARG A 32 -6.78 -1.66 6.64
N TYR A 33 -7.16 -1.95 5.40
CA TYR A 33 -6.26 -2.44 4.38
C TYR A 33 -6.47 -1.62 3.13
N LEU A 34 -5.39 -1.10 2.58
CA LEU A 34 -5.45 -0.18 1.47
C LEU A 34 -4.55 -0.65 0.34
N CYS A 35 -5.13 -0.78 -0.86
CA CYS A 35 -4.39 -1.18 -2.04
C CYS A 35 -4.34 -0.03 -3.04
N TRP A 36 -3.17 0.57 -3.18
CA TRP A 36 -2.88 1.60 -4.17
C TRP A 36 -2.15 1.01 -5.37
N SER A 37 -2.94 0.55 -6.34
CA SER A 37 -2.44 0.16 -7.67
C SER A 37 -2.13 1.37 -8.55
N THR A 38 -1.30 2.28 -8.03
CA THR A 38 -0.86 3.49 -8.72
C THR A 38 0.66 3.62 -8.64
N CYS A 39 1.22 4.34 -9.61
CA CYS A 39 2.65 4.61 -9.69
C CYS A 39 3.15 5.36 -8.46
N LEU A 40 4.31 4.97 -7.93
CA LEU A 40 4.98 5.65 -6.82
C LEU A 40 4.10 5.77 -5.55
N SER A 41 3.12 4.87 -5.39
CA SER A 41 2.13 4.95 -4.32
C SER A 41 2.69 4.68 -2.92
N LEU A 42 3.79 3.93 -2.82
CA LEU A 42 4.43 3.62 -1.56
C LEU A 42 5.95 3.57 -1.73
N ARG A 43 6.57 4.74 -1.56
CA ARG A 43 8.03 4.87 -1.63
C ARG A 43 8.70 4.52 -0.30
N VAL A 44 9.70 3.65 -0.39
CA VAL A 44 10.48 3.01 0.67
C VAL A 44 12.00 3.04 0.40
N LEU A 45 12.43 3.43 -0.81
CA LEU A 45 13.85 3.57 -1.22
C LEU A 45 14.29 5.04 -1.28
N ASP A 46 15.57 5.27 -1.55
CA ASP A 46 16.18 6.60 -1.77
C ASP A 46 15.94 7.61 -0.63
N GLY A 47 15.93 7.13 0.62
CA GLY A 47 15.68 7.95 1.80
C GLY A 47 14.19 8.31 2.01
N MET A 48 13.30 7.81 1.16
CA MET A 48 11.85 7.92 1.36
C MET A 48 11.43 7.04 2.54
N ASN A 49 10.52 7.58 3.35
CA ASN A 49 9.97 6.90 4.51
C ASN A 49 8.44 7.01 4.46
N PRO A 50 7.71 5.89 4.40
CA PRO A 50 6.25 5.88 4.33
C PRO A 50 5.55 6.72 5.40
N ILE A 51 6.12 6.82 6.60
CA ILE A 51 5.53 7.61 7.69
C ILE A 51 5.45 9.10 7.35
N ARG A 52 6.34 9.62 6.49
CA ARG A 52 6.32 11.03 6.06
C ARG A 52 5.13 11.34 5.16
N THR A 53 4.72 10.37 4.36
CA THR A 53 3.60 10.53 3.41
C THR A 53 2.28 10.13 4.04
N TRP A 54 2.28 9.04 4.82
CA TRP A 54 1.07 8.38 5.27
C TRP A 54 0.79 8.56 6.77
N GLY A 55 1.76 9.02 7.58
CA GLY A 55 1.56 9.13 9.03
C GLY A 55 0.56 10.20 9.46
N GLY A 56 0.38 11.26 8.67
CA GLY A 56 -0.67 12.26 8.92
C GLY A 56 -2.07 11.75 8.55
N PRO A 57 -2.25 11.16 7.34
CA PRO A 57 -3.54 10.64 6.89
C PRO A 57 -3.99 9.32 7.53
N ASP A 58 -3.09 8.61 8.22
CA ASP A 58 -3.37 7.34 8.87
C ASP A 58 -4.05 7.56 10.23
N HIS A 59 -5.28 7.08 10.34
CA HIS A 59 -6.07 7.06 11.58
C HIS A 59 -6.28 5.64 12.13
N GLY A 60 -5.52 4.67 11.63
CA GLY A 60 -5.49 3.31 12.16
C GLY A 60 -5.58 2.22 11.12
N PHE A 61 -5.11 2.45 9.89
CA PHE A 61 -4.97 1.37 8.93
C PHE A 61 -3.84 0.41 9.36
N ARG A 62 -4.01 -0.86 9.01
CA ARG A 62 -3.11 -1.95 9.36
C ARG A 62 -2.02 -2.15 8.33
N MET A 63 -2.38 -2.09 7.04
CA MET A 63 -1.45 -2.21 5.93
C MET A 63 -1.83 -1.38 4.72
N LEU A 64 -0.81 -0.89 4.02
CA LEU A 64 -0.90 -0.28 2.71
C LEU A 64 -0.04 -1.08 1.73
N PHE A 65 -0.65 -1.49 0.62
CA PHE A 65 -0.04 -2.19 -0.50
C PHE A 65 0.12 -1.22 -1.65
N GLY A 66 1.32 -1.14 -2.23
CA GLY A 66 1.61 -0.20 -3.29
C GLY A 66 2.88 -0.53 -4.07
N PHE A 67 3.48 0.51 -4.65
CA PHE A 67 4.68 0.41 -5.48
C PHE A 67 5.69 1.51 -5.15
N GLU A 68 6.97 1.13 -5.11
CA GLU A 68 8.10 2.06 -5.09
C GLU A 68 8.30 2.75 -6.44
N THR A 69 8.00 2.04 -7.53
CA THR A 69 8.19 2.53 -8.92
C THR A 69 6.87 2.84 -9.59
N THR A 70 6.93 3.23 -10.87
CA THR A 70 5.79 3.13 -11.78
C THR A 70 5.27 1.69 -11.79
N SER A 71 3.95 1.52 -11.62
CA SER A 71 3.28 0.23 -11.72
C SER A 71 2.85 -0.03 -13.17
N ILE A 72 2.83 -1.29 -13.58
CA ILE A 72 2.20 -1.72 -14.82
C ILE A 72 0.69 -1.64 -14.68
N ASP A 73 0.01 -1.11 -15.68
CA ASP A 73 -1.46 -1.15 -15.74
C ASP A 73 -1.90 -2.60 -16.06
N SER A 74 -2.45 -3.28 -15.07
CA SER A 74 -2.88 -4.68 -15.20
C SER A 74 -4.15 -4.94 -14.39
N PRO A 75 -5.16 -5.61 -14.97
CA PRO A 75 -6.36 -6.00 -14.24
C PRO A 75 -6.11 -7.18 -13.27
N ASP A 76 -4.96 -7.84 -13.33
CA ASP A 76 -4.72 -9.12 -12.65
C ASP A 76 -4.22 -8.99 -11.20
N TYR A 77 -3.91 -7.79 -10.71
CA TYR A 77 -3.38 -7.60 -9.35
C TYR A 77 -4.22 -8.25 -8.26
N GLY A 78 -5.54 -7.99 -8.27
CA GLY A 78 -6.45 -8.56 -7.28
C GLY A 78 -6.56 -10.09 -7.38
N LYS A 79 -6.69 -10.61 -8.61
CA LYS A 79 -6.78 -12.06 -8.86
C LYS A 79 -5.53 -12.78 -8.37
N ASN A 80 -4.36 -12.27 -8.75
CA ASN A 80 -3.08 -12.87 -8.40
C ASN A 80 -2.79 -12.75 -6.91
N PHE A 81 -3.14 -11.63 -6.27
CA PHE A 81 -3.03 -11.47 -4.82
C PHE A 81 -3.76 -12.57 -4.05
N TRP A 82 -5.03 -12.82 -4.39
CA TRP A 82 -5.80 -13.87 -3.74
C TRP A 82 -5.29 -15.27 -4.07
N ALA A 83 -4.78 -15.49 -5.29
CA ALA A 83 -4.13 -16.76 -5.66
C ALA A 83 -2.88 -17.02 -4.82
N GLU A 84 -2.02 -16.02 -4.60
CA GLU A 84 -0.85 -16.13 -3.74
C GLU A 84 -1.22 -16.28 -2.26
N TRP A 85 -2.24 -15.55 -1.79
CA TRP A 85 -2.75 -15.67 -0.42
C TRP A 85 -3.28 -17.07 -0.12
N ASN A 86 -3.96 -17.70 -1.09
CA ASN A 86 -4.46 -19.08 -0.99
C ASN A 86 -3.34 -20.11 -0.83
N LYS A 87 -2.08 -19.77 -1.15
CA LYS A 87 -0.89 -20.61 -0.90
C LYS A 87 -0.39 -20.56 0.55
N GLY A 88 -1.12 -19.91 1.47
CA GLY A 88 -0.74 -19.82 2.88
C GLY A 88 0.10 -18.59 3.24
N LYS A 89 0.36 -17.71 2.27
CA LYS A 89 1.22 -16.53 2.44
C LYS A 89 0.56 -15.47 3.33
N SER A 90 1.38 -14.62 3.96
CA SER A 90 0.92 -13.37 4.59
C SER A 90 0.48 -12.37 3.52
N PHE A 91 -0.30 -11.36 3.91
CA PHE A 91 -0.77 -10.35 2.96
C PHE A 91 0.39 -9.64 2.26
N SER A 92 1.45 -9.29 3.00
CA SER A 92 2.61 -8.62 2.40
C SER A 92 3.29 -9.51 1.35
N GLN A 93 3.53 -10.77 1.68
CA GLN A 93 4.16 -11.72 0.76
C GLN A 93 3.29 -11.97 -0.47
N ALA A 94 1.97 -12.13 -0.29
CA ALA A 94 1.03 -12.33 -1.38
C ALA A 94 1.03 -11.15 -2.36
N TRP A 95 1.05 -9.91 -1.85
CA TRP A 95 1.13 -8.72 -2.70
C TRP A 95 2.44 -8.63 -3.49
N LEU A 96 3.57 -8.86 -2.83
CA LEU A 96 4.88 -8.79 -3.46
C LEU A 96 4.99 -9.82 -4.58
N ASP A 97 4.64 -11.08 -4.32
CA ASP A 97 4.72 -12.15 -5.31
C ASP A 97 3.73 -11.95 -6.46
N ALA A 98 2.47 -11.61 -6.16
CA ALA A 98 1.46 -11.41 -7.19
C ALA A 98 1.80 -10.26 -8.15
N SER A 99 2.35 -9.18 -7.60
CA SER A 99 2.76 -8.01 -8.39
C SER A 99 4.03 -8.31 -9.19
N TRP A 100 4.95 -9.07 -8.61
CA TRP A 100 6.19 -9.46 -9.28
C TRP A 100 5.94 -10.42 -10.43
N ASP A 101 5.02 -11.37 -10.27
CA ASP A 101 4.59 -12.29 -11.33
C ASP A 101 3.96 -11.55 -12.54
N ILE A 102 3.37 -10.37 -12.32
CA ILE A 102 2.85 -9.51 -13.40
C ILE A 102 3.99 -8.84 -14.15
N SER A 103 4.95 -8.26 -13.43
CA SER A 103 6.13 -7.67 -14.04
C SER A 103 7.28 -7.57 -13.05
N HIS A 104 8.46 -7.94 -13.52
CA HIS A 104 9.70 -7.74 -12.78
C HIS A 104 10.28 -6.33 -12.92
N THR A 105 9.75 -5.48 -13.82
CA THR A 105 10.25 -4.10 -14.01
C THR A 105 9.65 -3.11 -13.01
N GLN A 106 8.73 -3.55 -12.16
CA GLN A 106 8.12 -2.75 -11.10
C GLN A 106 8.54 -3.26 -9.73
N ALA A 107 8.67 -2.36 -8.76
CA ALA A 107 9.02 -2.68 -7.40
C ALA A 107 7.78 -2.59 -6.50
N PRO A 108 7.06 -3.70 -6.23
CA PRO A 108 5.97 -3.70 -5.27
C PRO A 108 6.52 -3.48 -3.85
N SER A 109 5.76 -2.75 -3.05
CA SER A 109 6.08 -2.42 -1.67
C SER A 109 4.85 -2.55 -0.78
N VAL A 110 5.09 -2.84 0.49
CA VAL A 110 4.07 -2.97 1.53
C VAL A 110 4.57 -2.31 2.79
N VAL A 111 3.69 -1.60 3.49
CA VAL A 111 3.95 -1.11 4.83
C VAL A 111 2.84 -1.57 5.77
N ALA A 112 3.22 -1.93 6.99
CA ALA A 112 2.33 -2.25 8.08
C ALA A 112 2.58 -1.28 9.24
N CYS A 113 1.50 -0.83 9.87
CA CYS A 113 1.55 0.10 11.00
C CYS A 113 1.55 -0.65 12.33
N GLY A 114 1.94 0.00 13.42
CA GLY A 114 1.88 -0.54 14.79
C GLY A 114 2.43 0.42 15.83
N ALA A 115 2.32 0.07 17.11
CA ALA A 115 2.81 0.91 18.21
C ALA A 115 4.34 0.96 18.27
N ASN A 116 5.01 -0.07 17.76
CA ASN A 116 6.47 -0.20 17.73
C ASN A 116 6.93 -1.09 16.55
N SER A 117 8.25 -1.22 16.41
CA SER A 117 8.88 -2.02 15.35
C SER A 117 8.47 -3.48 15.34
N ASP A 118 8.33 -4.08 16.52
CA ASP A 118 8.08 -5.50 16.66
C ASP A 118 6.64 -5.83 16.29
N GLU A 119 5.68 -5.03 16.75
CA GLU A 119 4.27 -5.19 16.42
C GLU A 119 4.03 -5.00 14.92
N ALA A 120 4.54 -3.89 14.36
CA ALA A 120 4.42 -3.60 12.94
C ALA A 120 5.14 -4.65 12.08
N GLY A 121 6.31 -5.13 12.52
CA GLY A 121 7.06 -6.18 11.84
C GLY A 121 6.36 -7.55 11.89
N ALA A 122 5.82 -7.93 13.05
CA ALA A 122 5.04 -9.16 13.20
C ALA A 122 3.81 -9.13 12.30
N ARG A 123 3.11 -8.00 12.25
CA ARG A 123 1.99 -7.78 11.34
C ARG A 123 2.40 -7.92 9.89
N LEU A 124 3.43 -7.18 9.47
CA LEU A 124 3.94 -7.21 8.11
C LEU A 124 4.26 -8.64 7.65
N ASN A 125 4.91 -9.44 8.51
CA ASN A 125 5.41 -10.75 8.12
C ASN A 125 4.38 -11.87 8.25
N ASN A 126 3.41 -11.76 9.17
CA ASN A 126 2.55 -12.88 9.56
C ASN A 126 1.05 -12.67 9.33
N GLU A 127 0.57 -11.42 9.24
CA GLU A 127 -0.87 -11.17 9.15
C GLU A 127 -1.43 -11.69 7.82
N ARG A 128 -2.48 -12.50 7.92
CA ARG A 128 -3.14 -13.16 6.78
C ARG A 128 -4.65 -13.26 6.92
N VAL A 129 -5.21 -12.75 8.01
CA VAL A 129 -6.65 -12.72 8.28
C VAL A 129 -7.02 -11.25 8.43
N LEU A 130 -8.08 -10.83 7.75
CA LEU A 130 -8.55 -9.45 7.81
C LEU A 130 -9.07 -9.16 9.22
N SER A 131 -8.65 -8.02 9.78
CA SER A 131 -9.13 -7.49 11.05
C SER A 131 -9.70 -6.08 10.85
N TRP A 132 -10.75 -5.78 11.61
CA TRP A 132 -11.37 -4.46 11.68
C TRP A 132 -10.73 -3.56 12.73
N ASP A 133 -9.82 -4.08 13.55
CA ASP A 133 -9.21 -3.35 14.65
C ASP A 133 -8.21 -2.33 14.11
N ALA A 134 -8.36 -1.08 14.57
CA ALA A 134 -7.38 -0.03 14.32
C ALA A 134 -6.05 -0.39 15.00
N VAL A 135 -4.96 0.13 14.45
CA VAL A 135 -3.62 0.00 15.05
C VAL A 135 -3.00 1.37 15.26
N SER A 136 -2.00 1.43 16.13
CA SER A 136 -1.24 2.65 16.32
C SER A 136 -0.46 3.01 15.06
N THR A 137 -0.32 4.31 14.81
CA THR A 137 0.42 4.90 13.69
C THR A 137 1.81 5.39 14.10
N ASN A 138 2.30 4.95 15.27
CA ASN A 138 3.60 5.35 15.79
C ASN A 138 4.77 4.75 15.00
N TRP A 139 4.56 3.61 14.35
CA TRP A 139 5.59 2.90 13.62
C TRP A 139 5.09 2.30 12.32
N PHE A 140 5.96 2.33 11.30
CA PHE A 140 5.71 1.85 9.94
C PHE A 140 6.82 0.87 9.53
N SER A 141 6.54 -0.42 9.56
CA SER A 141 7.45 -1.49 9.09
C SER A 141 7.17 -1.82 7.64
N ARG A 142 8.22 -1.89 6.82
CA ARG A 142 8.09 -1.95 5.35
C ARG A 142 8.84 -3.11 4.74
N ARG A 143 8.30 -3.65 3.64
CA ARG A 143 8.87 -4.75 2.85
C ARG A 143 8.63 -4.48 1.38
N TRP A 144 9.58 -4.82 0.53
CA TRP A 144 9.52 -4.55 -0.90
C TRP A 144 10.37 -5.52 -1.69
N TYR A 145 10.11 -5.60 -3.00
CA TYR A 145 11.05 -6.14 -3.99
C TYR A 145 11.73 -5.01 -4.74
N TYR A 146 12.94 -5.25 -5.23
CA TYR A 146 13.61 -4.34 -6.16
C TYR A 146 13.18 -4.68 -7.57
N ALA A 147 12.90 -3.69 -8.41
CA ALA A 147 12.74 -3.88 -9.84
C ALA A 147 13.99 -4.55 -10.45
N ALA A 148 13.78 -5.49 -11.37
CA ALA A 148 14.82 -6.17 -12.11
C ALA A 148 15.42 -5.18 -13.12
N ARG A 149 16.73 -5.25 -13.28
CA ARG A 149 17.48 -4.42 -14.23
C ARG A 149 17.48 -5.02 -15.61
#